data_AF-A0A0M2P633-F1
#
_entry.id   AF-A0A0M2P633-F1
#
_cell.length_a   1.000
_cell.length_b   1.000
_cell.length_c   1.000
_cell.angle_alpha   90.00
_cell.angle_beta   90.00
_cell.angle_gamma   90.00
#
_symmetry.space_group_name_H-M   'P 1'
#
loop_
_entity.id
_entity.type
_entity.pdbx_description
1 polymer ?
#
loop_
_entity_poly.entity_id
_entity_poly.type
_entity_poly.pdbx_seq_one_letter_code
_entity_poly.pdbx_strand_id
1 'polypeptide(L)'
;MTDDSEIIQTWIKAYQAIADAFIGLEKEVYSQMAWEGFKPFEVTDINKETEIIKSFTIQSEDIDLSQFTPGQYITVNISNKKLPYQAKRHYSIVDGNRDYLTFGVRKDFTEEHEGEVSTILHDEVNIGDTLELSAPVGGFGLVNKDKKQLLLGSGVGVTPLVSMYREAVESNAAATFIQVTSDSDNIAFEDTLKSINAKSEESVFHVHLRDEDGYIEKKDLEAYLDDETEIYICGGSSFLNSMMLNLQALEIPEERIHFEAFVPRLSFSV
;
A
#
# COMPACT_ATOMS: atom_id res chain seq x y z
N MET A 1 -30.02 -5.56 31.95
CA MET A 1 -29.13 -4.73 32.78
C MET A 1 -29.66 -3.32 32.70
N THR A 2 -29.86 -2.63 33.83
CA THR A 2 -30.29 -1.23 33.85
C THR A 2 -29.08 -0.31 33.68
N ASP A 3 -29.27 0.86 33.06
CA ASP A 3 -28.20 1.86 32.82
C ASP A 3 -27.46 2.32 34.10
N ASP A 4 -28.02 2.07 35.27
CA ASP A 4 -27.42 2.37 36.58
C ASP A 4 -26.34 1.37 37.04
N SER A 5 -26.02 0.36 36.24
CA SER A 5 -24.94 -0.58 36.54
C SER A 5 -23.59 0.15 36.57
N GLU A 6 -22.84 0.03 37.68
CA GLU A 6 -21.49 0.59 37.83
C GLU A 6 -20.54 0.12 36.71
N ILE A 7 -20.71 -1.11 36.25
CA ILE A 7 -19.96 -1.67 35.11
C ILE A 7 -20.29 -0.92 33.82
N ILE A 8 -21.58 -0.65 33.57
CA ILE A 8 -22.02 0.11 32.38
C ILE A 8 -21.47 1.54 32.43
N GLN A 9 -21.58 2.21 33.58
CA GLN A 9 -21.06 3.56 33.75
C GLN A 9 -19.54 3.66 33.55
N THR A 10 -18.80 2.62 33.94
CA THR A 10 -17.36 2.54 33.71
C THR A 10 -17.03 2.41 32.22
N TRP A 11 -17.74 1.54 31.49
CA TRP A 11 -17.56 1.40 30.04
C TRP A 11 -17.97 2.64 29.26
N ILE A 12 -19.01 3.36 29.69
CA ILE A 12 -19.40 4.65 29.07
C ILE A 12 -18.24 5.65 29.16
N LYS A 13 -17.60 5.78 30.34
CA LYS A 13 -16.45 6.68 30.51
C LYS A 13 -15.25 6.25 29.67
N ALA A 14 -14.95 4.95 29.62
CA ALA A 14 -13.87 4.42 28.81
C ALA A 14 -14.11 4.66 27.31
N TYR A 15 -15.34 4.40 26.84
CA TYR A 15 -15.73 4.67 25.46
C TYR A 15 -15.57 6.14 25.12
N GLN A 16 -16.05 7.06 25.97
CA GLN A 16 -15.93 8.49 25.71
C GLN A 16 -14.46 8.94 25.65
N ALA A 17 -13.61 8.46 26.56
CA ALA A 17 -12.20 8.80 26.56
C ALA A 17 -11.50 8.33 25.26
N ILE A 18 -11.83 7.12 24.78
CA ILE A 18 -11.33 6.61 23.50
C ILE A 18 -11.89 7.43 22.34
N ALA A 19 -13.20 7.67 22.30
CA ALA A 19 -13.84 8.44 21.24
C ALA A 19 -13.26 9.86 21.13
N ASP A 20 -13.05 10.56 22.24
CA ASP A 20 -12.46 11.90 22.26
C ASP A 20 -11.02 11.90 21.72
N ALA A 21 -10.23 10.86 22.06
CA ALA A 21 -8.89 10.69 21.54
C ALA A 21 -8.89 10.46 20.01
N PHE A 22 -9.75 9.56 19.51
CA PHE A 22 -9.89 9.30 18.07
C PHE A 22 -10.40 10.52 17.31
N ILE A 23 -11.42 11.23 17.82
CA ILE A 23 -11.92 12.49 17.23
C ILE A 23 -10.82 13.54 17.15
N GLY A 24 -9.97 13.65 18.19
CA GLY A 24 -8.84 14.57 18.21
C GLY A 24 -7.82 14.26 17.12
N LEU A 25 -7.40 13.00 17.02
CA LEU A 25 -6.46 12.53 16.00
C LEU A 25 -7.02 12.68 14.58
N GLU A 26 -8.29 12.31 14.36
CA GLU A 26 -8.95 12.46 13.06
C GLU A 26 -9.02 13.92 12.61
N LYS A 27 -9.27 14.86 13.52
CA LYS A 27 -9.25 16.30 13.20
C LYS A 27 -7.88 16.76 12.72
N GLU A 28 -6.81 16.25 13.33
CA GLU A 28 -5.45 16.56 12.89
C GLU A 28 -5.21 16.03 11.48
N VAL A 29 -5.59 14.78 11.21
CA VAL A 29 -5.50 14.18 9.87
C VAL A 29 -6.30 15.00 8.85
N TYR A 30 -7.56 15.35 9.14
CA TYR A 30 -8.39 16.17 8.24
C TYR A 30 -7.77 17.53 7.94
N SER A 31 -7.08 18.16 8.91
CA SER A 31 -6.44 19.46 8.71
C SER A 31 -5.23 19.43 7.76
N GLN A 32 -4.68 18.24 7.52
CA GLN A 32 -3.50 18.01 6.67
C GLN A 32 -3.87 17.36 5.32
N MET A 33 -5.14 17.00 5.11
CA MET A 33 -5.58 16.39 3.85
C MET A 33 -5.47 17.36 2.68
N ALA A 34 -4.98 16.87 1.55
CA ALA A 34 -4.91 17.62 0.30
C ALA A 34 -6.29 18.14 -0.18
N TRP A 35 -7.36 17.39 0.11
CA TRP A 35 -8.74 17.83 -0.07
C TRP A 35 -9.69 17.17 0.93
N GLU A 36 -10.82 17.83 1.19
CA GLU A 36 -11.84 17.32 2.10
C GLU A 36 -12.87 16.43 1.38
N GLY A 37 -13.23 15.31 2.03
CA GLY A 37 -14.26 14.40 1.56
C GLY A 37 -13.88 13.62 0.31
N PHE A 38 -14.90 13.19 -0.45
CA PHE A 38 -14.70 12.51 -1.73
C PHE A 38 -14.86 13.53 -2.87
N LYS A 39 -13.93 13.49 -3.83
CA LYS A 39 -13.94 14.33 -5.02
C LYS A 39 -13.96 13.46 -6.28
N PRO A 40 -14.68 13.89 -7.34
CA PRO A 40 -14.70 13.18 -8.60
C PRO A 40 -13.39 13.41 -9.36
N PHE A 41 -12.85 12.34 -9.93
CA PHE A 41 -11.71 12.40 -10.84
C PHE A 41 -11.96 11.49 -12.05
N GLU A 42 -11.60 11.97 -13.23
CA GLU A 42 -11.70 11.19 -14.47
C GLU A 42 -10.55 10.18 -14.53
N VAL A 43 -10.87 8.93 -14.91
CA VAL A 43 -9.89 7.89 -15.22
C VAL A 43 -9.37 8.12 -16.63
N THR A 44 -8.09 8.42 -16.75
CA THR A 44 -7.47 8.77 -18.03
C THR A 44 -6.61 7.67 -18.61
N ASP A 45 -6.19 6.71 -17.78
CA ASP A 45 -5.43 5.55 -18.23
C ASP A 45 -5.70 4.33 -17.35
N ILE A 46 -5.64 3.14 -17.96
CA ILE A 46 -5.78 1.85 -17.28
C ILE A 46 -4.75 0.89 -17.89
N ASN A 47 -3.76 0.49 -17.09
CA ASN A 47 -2.74 -0.47 -17.53
C ASN A 47 -2.96 -1.82 -16.88
N LYS A 48 -2.74 -2.88 -17.65
CA LYS A 48 -2.71 -4.26 -17.16
C LYS A 48 -1.28 -4.58 -16.74
N GLU A 49 -1.05 -4.67 -15.44
CA GLU A 49 0.27 -4.94 -14.86
C GLU A 49 0.55 -6.44 -14.79
N THR A 50 -0.48 -7.24 -14.51
CA THR A 50 -0.48 -8.72 -14.61
C THR A 50 -1.88 -9.19 -15.02
N GLU A 51 -2.12 -10.50 -15.09
CA GLU A 51 -3.49 -11.02 -15.31
C GLU A 51 -4.50 -10.52 -14.26
N ILE A 52 -4.05 -10.35 -13.01
CA ILE A 52 -4.93 -10.02 -11.89
C ILE A 52 -4.66 -8.64 -11.28
N ILE A 53 -3.70 -7.86 -11.78
CA ILE A 53 -3.40 -6.51 -11.30
C ILE A 53 -3.55 -5.51 -12.44
N LYS A 54 -4.34 -4.45 -12.19
CA LYS A 54 -4.43 -3.26 -13.04
C LYS A 54 -3.97 -2.03 -12.27
N SER A 55 -3.44 -1.04 -12.97
CA SER A 55 -3.25 0.30 -12.45
C SER A 55 -4.25 1.25 -13.12
N PHE A 56 -4.70 2.24 -12.36
CA PHE A 56 -5.66 3.26 -12.80
C PHE A 56 -5.05 4.62 -12.56
N THR A 57 -5.00 5.45 -13.60
CA THR A 57 -4.54 6.83 -13.52
C THR A 57 -5.74 7.76 -13.57
N ILE A 58 -5.82 8.64 -12.58
CA ILE A 58 -6.79 9.72 -12.53
C ILE A 58 -6.12 11.07 -12.74
N GLN A 59 -6.85 12.06 -13.22
CA GLN A 59 -6.34 13.41 -13.45
C GLN A 59 -7.20 14.50 -12.79
N SER A 60 -6.56 15.64 -12.52
CA SER A 60 -7.21 16.88 -12.07
C SER A 60 -6.45 18.10 -12.56
N GLU A 61 -7.18 19.10 -13.05
CA GLU A 61 -6.61 20.44 -13.32
C GLU A 61 -6.73 21.38 -12.09
N ASP A 62 -7.67 21.09 -11.20
CA ASP A 62 -8.04 21.95 -10.08
C ASP A 62 -7.36 21.57 -8.75
N ILE A 63 -7.08 20.28 -8.56
CA ILE A 63 -6.52 19.72 -7.32
C ILE A 63 -5.08 19.27 -7.59
N ASP A 64 -4.15 19.71 -6.75
CA ASP A 64 -2.77 19.24 -6.79
C ASP A 64 -2.67 17.80 -6.27
N LEU A 65 -2.52 16.85 -7.18
CA LEU A 65 -2.45 15.41 -6.89
C LEU A 65 -1.06 14.96 -6.40
N SER A 66 -0.05 15.84 -6.36
CA SER A 66 1.29 15.51 -5.86
C SER A 66 1.38 15.48 -4.34
N GLN A 67 0.32 15.91 -3.65
CA GLN A 67 0.28 16.07 -2.20
C GLN A 67 0.04 14.72 -1.49
N PHE A 68 0.98 13.79 -1.68
CA PHE A 68 1.04 12.52 -0.95
C PHE A 68 2.49 12.19 -0.56
N THR A 69 2.64 11.44 0.51
CA THR A 69 3.90 10.79 0.86
C THR A 69 3.94 9.39 0.23
N PRO A 70 5.02 9.00 -0.46
CA PRO A 70 5.18 7.64 -0.97
C PRO A 70 4.90 6.57 0.10
N GLY A 71 4.09 5.59 -0.28
CA GLY A 71 3.54 4.57 0.63
C GLY A 71 2.10 4.83 1.13
N GLN A 72 1.58 6.05 0.96
CA GLN A 72 0.18 6.36 1.25
C GLN A 72 -0.82 5.70 0.28
N TYR A 73 -2.09 5.70 0.69
CA TYR A 73 -3.21 5.19 -0.10
C TYR A 73 -4.32 6.24 -0.23
N ILE A 74 -5.10 6.11 -1.30
CA ILE A 74 -6.39 6.79 -1.46
C ILE A 74 -7.53 5.85 -1.07
N THR A 75 -8.72 6.39 -0.87
CA THR A 75 -9.95 5.58 -0.73
C THR A 75 -10.83 5.83 -1.94
N VAL A 76 -11.18 4.77 -2.67
CA VAL A 76 -12.19 4.82 -3.73
C VAL A 76 -13.56 4.55 -3.12
N ASN A 77 -14.54 5.39 -3.43
CA ASN A 77 -15.94 5.23 -3.06
C ASN A 77 -16.76 4.81 -4.29
N ILE A 78 -17.26 3.56 -4.29
CA ILE A 78 -18.07 3.03 -5.39
C ILE A 78 -19.55 3.01 -5.01
N SER A 79 -20.37 3.62 -5.89
CA SER A 79 -21.81 3.41 -5.95
C SER A 79 -22.13 2.69 -7.26
N ASN A 80 -22.54 1.42 -7.21
CA ASN A 80 -22.83 0.62 -8.40
C ASN A 80 -24.18 -0.09 -8.27
N LYS A 81 -24.91 -0.26 -9.37
CA LYS A 81 -26.25 -0.91 -9.41
C LYS A 81 -26.22 -2.37 -8.91
N LYS A 82 -25.06 -3.03 -8.96
CA LYS A 82 -24.85 -4.39 -8.45
C LYS A 82 -24.76 -4.44 -6.92
N LEU A 83 -24.53 -3.31 -6.25
CA LEU A 83 -24.39 -3.22 -4.80
C LEU A 83 -25.58 -2.44 -4.20
N PRO A 84 -26.19 -2.94 -3.11
CA PRO A 84 -27.28 -2.23 -2.43
C PRO A 84 -26.78 -1.08 -1.53
N TYR A 85 -25.47 -0.85 -1.47
CA TYR A 85 -24.79 0.14 -0.65
C TYR A 85 -23.57 0.74 -1.37
N GLN A 86 -23.03 1.80 -0.80
CA GLN A 86 -21.73 2.32 -1.19
C GLN A 86 -20.62 1.46 -0.59
N ALA A 87 -19.63 1.11 -1.41
CA ALA A 87 -18.48 0.33 -0.98
C ALA A 87 -17.21 1.17 -1.10
N LYS A 88 -16.46 1.25 0.01
CA LYS A 88 -15.19 1.97 0.08
C LYS A 88 -14.04 1.00 0.22
N ARG A 89 -12.96 1.19 -0.54
CA ARG A 89 -11.72 0.40 -0.42
C ARG A 89 -10.50 1.28 -0.58
N HIS A 90 -9.44 0.94 0.12
CA HIS A 90 -8.16 1.62 0.07
C HIS A 90 -7.28 1.02 -1.04
N TYR A 91 -6.60 1.88 -1.79
CA TYR A 91 -5.63 1.47 -2.80
C TYR A 91 -4.38 2.32 -2.70
N SER A 92 -3.23 1.66 -2.62
CA SER A 92 -1.94 2.34 -2.46
C SER A 92 -1.55 3.08 -3.74
N ILE A 93 -0.93 4.23 -3.55
CA ILE A 93 -0.48 5.10 -4.63
C ILE A 93 0.85 4.55 -5.18
N VAL A 94 0.88 4.35 -6.50
CA VAL A 94 2.04 3.85 -7.25
C VAL A 94 2.87 5.00 -7.79
N ASP A 95 2.21 6.05 -8.27
CA ASP A 95 2.83 7.22 -8.87
C ASP A 95 1.89 8.43 -8.83
N GLY A 96 2.44 9.62 -9.06
CA GLY A 96 1.64 10.83 -9.21
C GLY A 96 2.49 12.08 -9.32
N ASN A 97 1.88 13.12 -9.85
CA ASN A 97 2.42 14.47 -9.87
C ASN A 97 1.27 15.46 -9.63
N ARG A 98 1.47 16.74 -9.94
CA ARG A 98 0.44 17.77 -9.75
C ARG A 98 -0.87 17.44 -10.47
N ASP A 99 -0.79 16.87 -11.66
CA ASP A 99 -1.92 16.74 -12.59
C ASP A 99 -2.51 15.33 -12.61
N TYR A 100 -1.78 14.30 -12.15
CA TYR A 100 -2.27 12.91 -12.12
C TYR A 100 -1.87 12.14 -10.87
N LEU A 101 -2.61 11.06 -10.58
CA LEU A 101 -2.29 10.06 -9.57
C LEU A 101 -2.62 8.67 -10.10
N THR A 102 -1.74 7.70 -9.86
CA THR A 102 -1.90 6.30 -10.27
C THR A 102 -1.97 5.39 -9.04
N PHE A 103 -2.98 4.52 -8.98
CA PHE A 103 -3.12 3.51 -7.91
C PHE A 103 -3.28 2.10 -8.50
N GLY A 104 -2.83 1.09 -7.76
CA GLY A 104 -2.88 -0.32 -8.19
C GLY A 104 -4.02 -1.11 -7.54
N VAL A 105 -4.66 -1.98 -8.32
CA VAL A 105 -5.83 -2.76 -7.92
C VAL A 105 -5.62 -4.22 -8.34
N ARG A 106 -5.62 -5.13 -7.35
CA ARG A 106 -5.75 -6.57 -7.60
C ARG A 106 -7.21 -6.95 -7.72
N LYS A 107 -7.55 -7.74 -8.74
CA LYS A 107 -8.84 -8.42 -8.83
C LYS A 107 -8.88 -9.51 -7.77
N ASP A 108 -9.67 -9.31 -6.73
CA ASP A 108 -9.91 -10.33 -5.72
C ASP A 108 -11.01 -11.27 -6.22
N PHE A 109 -10.62 -12.48 -6.60
CA PHE A 109 -11.57 -13.51 -7.02
C PHE A 109 -11.06 -14.87 -6.55
N THR A 110 -11.99 -15.70 -6.09
CA THR A 110 -11.81 -17.13 -5.83
C THR A 110 -12.93 -17.89 -6.52
N GLU A 111 -12.88 -19.22 -6.52
CA GLU A 111 -13.99 -20.03 -7.04
C GLU A 111 -15.33 -19.77 -6.33
N GLU A 112 -15.29 -19.29 -5.07
CA GLU A 112 -16.45 -19.12 -4.20
C GLU A 112 -16.84 -17.65 -3.96
N HIS A 113 -15.94 -16.70 -4.23
CA HIS A 113 -16.16 -15.29 -3.90
C HIS A 113 -15.51 -14.33 -4.90
N GLU A 114 -16.22 -13.24 -5.21
CA GLU A 114 -15.68 -12.13 -6.01
C GLU A 114 -15.69 -10.86 -5.15
N GLY A 115 -14.55 -10.17 -5.10
CA GLY A 115 -14.40 -8.92 -4.38
C GLY A 115 -15.21 -7.81 -5.06
N GLU A 116 -16.17 -7.25 -4.32
CA GLU A 116 -17.15 -6.28 -4.84
C GLU A 116 -16.51 -5.13 -5.64
N VAL A 117 -15.61 -4.37 -5.01
CA VAL A 117 -15.04 -3.16 -5.59
C VAL A 117 -13.95 -3.50 -6.62
N SER A 118 -13.10 -4.48 -6.33
CA SER A 118 -12.04 -4.87 -7.27
C SER A 118 -12.60 -5.41 -8.57
N THR A 119 -13.69 -6.19 -8.53
CA THR A 119 -14.35 -6.71 -9.72
C THR A 119 -14.99 -5.58 -10.52
N ILE A 120 -15.68 -4.62 -9.87
CA ILE A 120 -16.24 -3.45 -10.55
C ILE A 120 -15.14 -2.61 -11.22
N LEU A 121 -14.05 -2.32 -10.52
CA LEU A 121 -12.92 -1.57 -11.09
C LEU A 121 -12.31 -2.30 -12.30
N HIS A 122 -12.16 -3.61 -12.23
CA HIS A 122 -11.55 -4.38 -13.31
C HIS A 122 -12.45 -4.55 -14.54
N ASP A 123 -13.75 -4.77 -14.34
CA ASP A 123 -14.65 -5.25 -15.39
C ASP A 123 -15.58 -4.16 -15.93
N GLU A 124 -15.83 -3.09 -15.18
CA GLU A 124 -16.82 -2.07 -15.53
C GLU A 124 -16.24 -0.67 -15.71
N VAL A 125 -15.13 -0.33 -15.04
CA VAL A 125 -14.51 1.00 -15.16
C VAL A 125 -13.65 1.07 -16.43
N ASN A 126 -13.88 2.12 -17.20
CA ASN A 126 -13.18 2.42 -18.44
C ASN A 126 -12.54 3.81 -18.39
N ILE A 127 -11.63 4.06 -19.32
CA ILE A 127 -11.10 5.41 -19.56
C ILE A 127 -12.27 6.36 -19.91
N GLY A 128 -12.28 7.53 -19.29
CA GLY A 128 -13.34 8.53 -19.36
C GLY A 128 -14.40 8.41 -18.25
N ASP A 129 -14.42 7.31 -17.49
CA ASP A 129 -15.30 7.19 -16.33
C ASP A 129 -14.80 8.06 -15.16
N THR A 130 -15.70 8.40 -14.24
CA THR A 130 -15.38 9.17 -13.04
C THR A 130 -15.38 8.29 -11.80
N LEU A 131 -14.34 8.41 -10.98
CA LEU A 131 -14.24 7.79 -9.67
C LEU A 131 -14.26 8.84 -8.55
N GLU A 132 -14.90 8.52 -7.43
CA GLU A 132 -14.89 9.36 -6.23
C GLU A 132 -13.76 8.94 -5.29
N LEU A 133 -12.77 9.81 -5.06
CA LEU A 133 -11.60 9.51 -4.23
C LEU A 133 -11.50 10.46 -3.02
N SER A 134 -11.10 9.91 -1.87
CA SER A 134 -10.61 10.71 -0.73
C SER A 134 -9.16 11.12 -0.93
N ALA A 135 -8.72 12.14 -0.20
CA ALA A 135 -7.30 12.53 -0.16
C ALA A 135 -6.39 11.37 0.31
N PRO A 136 -5.12 11.37 -0.11
CA PRO A 136 -4.09 10.46 0.37
C PRO A 136 -3.97 10.48 1.89
N VAL A 137 -3.90 9.29 2.49
CA VAL A 137 -3.66 9.09 3.93
C VAL A 137 -2.82 7.83 4.14
N GLY A 138 -2.39 7.60 5.38
CA GLY A 138 -1.59 6.43 5.77
C GLY A 138 -0.23 6.84 6.33
N GLY A 139 0.31 5.98 7.20
CA GLY A 139 1.57 6.18 7.89
C GLY A 139 2.72 5.30 7.39
N PHE A 140 2.49 4.48 6.36
CA PHE A 140 3.54 3.67 5.75
C PHE A 140 4.32 4.52 4.73
N GLY A 141 5.62 4.68 4.96
CA GLY A 141 6.50 5.49 4.14
C GLY A 141 7.94 5.43 4.67
N LEU A 142 8.90 6.01 3.94
CA LEU A 142 10.30 5.97 4.34
C LEU A 142 10.56 6.83 5.59
N VAL A 143 11.15 6.24 6.63
CA VAL A 143 11.43 6.91 7.91
C VAL A 143 12.83 7.51 7.92
N ASN A 144 13.87 6.67 7.84
CA ASN A 144 15.27 7.10 7.84
C ASN A 144 15.81 7.15 6.41
N LYS A 145 15.41 8.17 5.65
CA LYS A 145 15.61 8.29 4.19
C LYS A 145 17.06 8.33 3.73
N ASP A 146 18.00 8.67 4.61
CA ASP A 146 19.44 8.72 4.37
C ASP A 146 20.13 7.35 4.51
N LYS A 147 19.41 6.36 5.04
CA LYS A 147 19.92 4.99 5.24
C LYS A 147 19.74 4.12 4.00
N LYS A 148 20.29 2.91 4.05
CA LYS A 148 20.03 1.91 3.02
C LYS A 148 18.59 1.40 3.15
N GLN A 149 17.87 1.30 2.04
CA GLN A 149 16.47 0.88 2.03
C GLN A 149 16.34 -0.51 1.37
N LEU A 150 15.70 -1.46 2.05
CA LEU A 150 15.31 -2.75 1.49
C LEU A 150 13.78 -2.82 1.39
N LEU A 151 13.24 -2.87 0.17
CA LEU A 151 11.81 -2.94 -0.10
C LEU A 151 11.45 -4.37 -0.55
N LEU A 152 10.60 -5.05 0.22
CA LEU A 152 10.18 -6.43 0.02
C LEU A 152 8.70 -6.47 -0.34
N GLY A 153 8.39 -6.67 -1.62
CA GLY A 153 7.02 -6.65 -2.14
C GLY A 153 6.57 -8.00 -2.65
N SER A 154 5.33 -8.41 -2.35
CA SER A 154 4.72 -9.59 -2.97
C SER A 154 3.30 -9.33 -3.45
N GLY A 155 2.99 -9.82 -4.66
CA GLY A 155 1.71 -9.59 -5.33
C GLY A 155 1.39 -8.10 -5.44
N VAL A 156 0.17 -7.70 -5.11
CA VAL A 156 -0.25 -6.28 -5.15
C VAL A 156 0.39 -5.42 -4.04
N GLY A 157 1.04 -6.04 -3.05
CA GLY A 157 1.80 -5.34 -2.02
C GLY A 157 2.99 -4.54 -2.57
N VAL A 158 3.39 -4.76 -3.82
CA VAL A 158 4.40 -3.92 -4.49
C VAL A 158 3.96 -2.47 -4.65
N THR A 159 2.64 -2.20 -4.69
CA THR A 159 2.08 -0.88 -5.06
C THR A 159 2.62 0.29 -4.23
N PRO A 160 2.56 0.31 -2.88
CA PRO A 160 3.16 1.40 -2.09
C PRO A 160 4.68 1.43 -2.21
N LEU A 161 5.31 0.26 -2.40
CA LEU A 161 6.76 0.15 -2.48
C LEU A 161 7.31 0.74 -3.78
N VAL A 162 6.54 0.77 -4.88
CA VAL A 162 6.99 1.40 -6.14
C VAL A 162 7.25 2.90 -5.94
N SER A 163 6.33 3.61 -5.29
CA SER A 163 6.50 5.04 -5.01
C SER A 163 7.62 5.28 -4.00
N MET A 164 7.74 4.44 -2.97
CA MET A 164 8.83 4.53 -1.99
C MET A 164 10.21 4.25 -2.61
N TYR A 165 10.30 3.29 -3.53
CA TYR A 165 11.54 3.01 -4.25
C TYR A 165 11.96 4.19 -5.11
N ARG A 166 11.01 4.81 -5.82
CA ARG A 166 11.24 6.04 -6.58
C ARG A 166 11.81 7.14 -5.69
N GLU A 167 11.21 7.37 -4.52
CA GLU A 167 11.67 8.38 -3.56
C GLU A 167 13.10 8.09 -3.05
N ALA A 168 13.39 6.85 -2.68
CA ALA A 168 14.72 6.45 -2.21
C ALA A 168 15.79 6.70 -3.30
N VAL A 169 15.50 6.29 -4.53
CA VAL A 169 16.40 6.46 -5.68
C VAL A 169 16.61 7.93 -6.01
N GLU A 170 15.55 8.75 -6.03
CA GLU A 170 15.65 10.19 -6.32
C GLU A 170 16.35 10.97 -5.19
N SER A 171 16.33 10.43 -3.97
CA SER A 171 17.08 10.96 -2.83
C SER A 171 18.54 10.49 -2.79
N ASN A 172 18.99 9.69 -3.76
CA ASN A 172 20.32 9.05 -3.82
C ASN A 172 20.63 8.14 -2.61
N ALA A 173 19.61 7.56 -1.98
CA ALA A 173 19.81 6.51 -0.99
C ALA A 173 20.14 5.18 -1.70
N ALA A 174 21.00 4.35 -1.09
CA ALA A 174 21.18 2.98 -1.55
C ALA A 174 19.85 2.21 -1.34
N ALA A 175 19.29 1.66 -2.42
CA ALA A 175 17.95 1.10 -2.39
C ALA A 175 17.89 -0.25 -3.11
N THR A 176 17.34 -1.27 -2.46
CA THR A 176 17.12 -2.57 -3.08
C THR A 176 15.64 -2.89 -3.04
N PHE A 177 15.04 -3.10 -4.20
CA PHE A 177 13.68 -3.59 -4.36
C PHE A 177 13.72 -5.07 -4.72
N ILE A 178 13.10 -5.92 -3.90
CA ILE A 178 12.91 -7.33 -4.17
C ILE A 178 11.42 -7.60 -4.36
N GLN A 179 11.06 -7.94 -5.60
CA GLN A 179 9.71 -8.39 -5.94
C GLN A 179 9.62 -9.90 -5.87
N VAL A 180 8.78 -10.41 -4.97
CA VAL A 180 8.55 -11.84 -4.80
C VAL A 180 7.25 -12.24 -5.48
N THR A 181 7.36 -13.10 -6.48
CA THR A 181 6.25 -13.57 -7.29
C THR A 181 6.31 -15.09 -7.50
N SER A 182 5.22 -15.72 -7.96
CA SER A 182 5.24 -17.15 -8.31
C SER A 182 6.17 -17.44 -9.47
N ASP A 183 6.00 -16.66 -10.54
CA ASP A 183 6.59 -16.85 -11.85
C ASP A 183 6.71 -15.49 -12.57
N SER A 184 7.30 -15.51 -13.76
CA SER A 184 7.56 -14.33 -14.58
C SER A 184 6.29 -13.66 -15.14
N ASP A 185 5.16 -14.36 -15.24
CA ASP A 185 3.89 -13.79 -15.71
C ASP A 185 3.25 -12.87 -14.66
N ASN A 186 3.73 -12.94 -13.42
CA ASN A 186 3.16 -12.23 -12.27
C ASN A 186 4.04 -11.06 -11.78
N ILE A 187 5.04 -10.64 -12.56
CA ILE A 187 5.88 -9.47 -12.25
C ILE A 187 5.11 -8.17 -12.58
N ALA A 188 4.42 -7.61 -11.59
CA ALA A 188 3.72 -6.33 -11.72
C ALA A 188 4.68 -5.13 -11.77
N PHE A 189 4.37 -4.11 -12.59
CA PHE A 189 5.13 -2.86 -12.71
C PHE A 189 6.60 -3.02 -13.15
N GLU A 190 6.94 -4.10 -13.86
CA GLU A 190 8.33 -4.44 -14.19
C GLU A 190 9.07 -3.30 -14.91
N ASP A 191 8.47 -2.73 -15.97
CA ASP A 191 9.07 -1.64 -16.75
C ASP A 191 9.25 -0.37 -15.92
N THR A 192 8.30 -0.09 -15.03
CA THR A 192 8.37 1.06 -14.11
C THR A 192 9.53 0.88 -13.13
N LEU A 193 9.66 -0.30 -12.52
CA LEU A 193 10.73 -0.61 -11.58
C LEU A 193 12.11 -0.60 -12.25
N LYS A 194 12.24 -1.15 -13.47
CA LYS A 194 13.45 -1.06 -14.29
C LYS A 194 13.82 0.39 -14.60
N SER A 195 12.83 1.22 -14.95
CA SER A 195 13.03 2.64 -15.24
C SER A 195 13.50 3.42 -14.02
N ILE A 196 12.90 3.18 -12.84
CA ILE A 196 13.36 3.77 -11.57
C ILE A 196 14.80 3.34 -11.29
N ASN A 197 15.08 2.03 -11.37
CA ASN A 197 16.41 1.47 -11.10
C ASN A 197 17.51 2.06 -12.00
N ALA A 198 17.20 2.35 -13.26
CA ALA A 198 18.17 2.92 -14.19
C ALA A 198 18.63 4.35 -13.82
N LYS A 199 17.98 5.02 -12.84
CA LYS A 199 18.34 6.37 -12.41
C LYS A 199 19.51 6.43 -11.42
N SER A 200 19.90 5.32 -10.79
CA SER A 200 20.99 5.28 -9.80
C SER A 200 21.78 3.99 -9.84
N GLU A 201 23.10 4.08 -9.77
CA GLU A 201 24.01 2.92 -9.65
C GLU A 201 23.92 2.25 -8.27
N GLU A 202 23.44 2.97 -7.25
CA GLU A 202 23.24 2.47 -5.88
C GLU A 202 21.86 1.80 -5.70
N SER A 203 21.13 1.61 -6.80
CA SER A 203 19.80 1.00 -6.79
C SER A 203 19.78 -0.36 -7.47
N VAL A 204 19.08 -1.31 -6.86
CA VAL A 204 18.98 -2.70 -7.32
C VAL A 204 17.52 -3.13 -7.35
N PHE A 205 17.06 -3.56 -8.51
CA PHE A 205 15.77 -4.22 -8.70
C PHE A 205 16.02 -5.70 -8.96
N HIS A 206 15.52 -6.53 -8.05
CA HIS A 206 15.61 -7.98 -8.11
C HIS A 206 14.21 -8.60 -8.11
N VAL A 207 14.01 -9.60 -8.97
CA VAL A 207 12.80 -10.41 -8.99
C VAL A 207 13.16 -11.80 -8.47
N HIS A 208 12.42 -12.25 -7.46
CA HIS A 208 12.54 -13.58 -6.88
C HIS A 208 11.36 -14.43 -7.35
N LEU A 209 11.64 -15.51 -8.10
CA LEU A 209 10.63 -16.38 -8.69
C LEU A 209 10.45 -17.62 -7.83
N ARG A 210 9.38 -17.66 -7.02
CA ARG A 210 9.15 -18.74 -6.05
C ARG A 210 9.15 -20.14 -6.68
N ASP A 211 8.61 -20.28 -7.88
CA ASP A 211 8.48 -21.58 -8.54
C ASP A 211 9.82 -22.10 -9.08
N GLU A 212 10.83 -21.23 -9.22
CA GLU A 212 12.20 -21.57 -9.64
C GLU A 212 13.17 -21.60 -8.45
N ASP A 213 13.15 -20.56 -7.62
CA ASP A 213 14.12 -20.31 -6.54
C ASP A 213 13.67 -20.84 -5.17
N GLY A 214 12.38 -21.19 -5.03
CA GLY A 214 11.76 -21.52 -3.75
C GLY A 214 11.33 -20.29 -2.95
N TYR A 215 10.96 -20.47 -1.68
CA TYR A 215 10.63 -19.36 -0.80
C TYR A 215 11.90 -18.62 -0.36
N ILE A 216 11.82 -17.30 -0.17
CA ILE A 216 12.92 -16.51 0.44
C ILE A 216 13.19 -17.03 1.86
N GLU A 217 14.44 -17.38 2.10
CA GLU A 217 14.98 -17.76 3.40
C GLU A 217 15.89 -16.66 3.95
N LYS A 218 16.21 -16.76 5.25
CA LYS A 218 17.17 -15.90 5.95
C LYS A 218 18.43 -15.58 5.14
N LYS A 219 19.08 -16.60 4.56
CA LYS A 219 20.33 -16.48 3.80
C LYS A 219 20.22 -15.55 2.58
N ASP A 220 19.03 -15.47 1.97
CA ASP A 220 18.80 -14.68 0.77
C ASP A 220 18.69 -13.19 1.12
N LEU A 221 18.23 -12.89 2.34
CA LEU A 221 18.16 -11.52 2.86
C LEU A 221 19.51 -11.00 3.37
N GLU A 222 20.38 -11.88 3.88
CA GLU A 222 21.69 -11.51 4.46
C GLU A 222 22.54 -10.65 3.51
N ALA A 223 22.46 -10.89 2.19
CA ALA A 223 23.22 -10.13 1.20
C ALA A 223 22.81 -8.64 1.09
N TYR A 224 21.61 -8.28 1.55
CA TYR A 224 21.04 -6.94 1.43
C TYR A 224 21.05 -6.16 2.75
N LEU A 225 21.42 -6.81 3.84
CA LEU A 225 21.32 -6.26 5.19
C LEU A 225 22.67 -5.82 5.75
N ASP A 226 22.65 -4.69 6.45
CA ASP A 226 23.71 -4.23 7.35
C ASP A 226 23.09 -3.64 8.62
N ASP A 227 23.93 -3.05 9.49
CA ASP A 227 23.51 -2.48 10.77
C ASP A 227 22.62 -1.23 10.61
N GLU A 228 22.51 -0.67 9.40
CA GLU A 228 21.76 0.55 9.11
C GLU A 228 20.58 0.36 8.15
N THR A 229 20.44 -0.79 7.49
CA THR A 229 19.33 -1.04 6.55
C THR A 229 17.95 -0.88 7.21
N GLU A 230 17.12 -0.02 6.62
CA GLU A 230 15.68 0.10 6.88
C GLU A 230 14.90 -0.83 5.95
N ILE A 231 13.93 -1.56 6.48
CA ILE A 231 13.24 -2.63 5.75
C ILE A 231 11.76 -2.32 5.66
N TYR A 232 11.20 -2.38 4.44
CA TYR A 232 9.80 -2.08 4.16
C TYR A 232 9.15 -3.27 3.50
N ILE A 233 8.11 -3.82 4.11
CA ILE A 233 7.49 -5.08 3.68
C ILE A 233 6.02 -4.83 3.39
N CYS A 234 5.55 -5.23 2.21
CA CYS A 234 4.12 -5.17 1.90
C CYS A 234 3.69 -6.35 1.01
N GLY A 235 2.59 -6.99 1.39
CA GLY A 235 2.07 -8.17 0.71
C GLY A 235 0.97 -8.87 1.51
N GLY A 236 0.62 -10.08 1.10
CA GLY A 236 -0.35 -10.91 1.83
C GLY A 236 0.18 -11.37 3.19
N SER A 237 -0.72 -11.72 4.12
CA SER A 237 -0.36 -12.07 5.50
C SER A 237 0.68 -13.20 5.61
N SER A 238 0.60 -14.22 4.77
CA SER A 238 1.59 -15.32 4.75
C SER A 238 2.99 -14.83 4.38
N PHE A 239 3.08 -13.90 3.43
CA PHE A 239 4.36 -13.30 3.03
C PHE A 239 4.93 -12.43 4.15
N LEU A 240 4.11 -11.53 4.72
CA LEU A 240 4.50 -10.69 5.84
C LEU A 240 5.02 -11.53 7.02
N ASN A 241 4.27 -12.56 7.43
CA ASN A 241 4.67 -13.47 8.51
C ASN A 241 6.00 -14.17 8.21
N SER A 242 6.18 -14.67 7.00
CA SER A 242 7.42 -15.34 6.60
C SER A 242 8.62 -14.39 6.65
N MET A 243 8.46 -13.16 6.17
CA MET A 243 9.55 -12.17 6.20
C MET A 243 9.88 -11.76 7.63
N MET A 244 8.87 -11.52 8.46
CA MET A 244 9.08 -11.20 9.87
C MET A 244 9.85 -12.31 10.61
N LEU A 245 9.49 -13.58 10.40
CA LEU A 245 10.21 -14.71 11.00
C LEU A 245 11.69 -14.77 10.55
N ASN A 246 11.95 -14.54 9.27
CA ASN A 246 13.34 -14.49 8.76
C ASN A 246 14.13 -13.33 9.38
N LEU A 247 13.54 -12.14 9.48
CA LEU A 247 14.19 -10.95 10.04
C LEU A 247 14.41 -11.05 11.56
N GLN A 248 13.47 -11.66 12.29
CA GLN A 248 13.66 -12.00 13.70
C GLN A 248 14.79 -13.00 13.90
N ALA A 249 14.88 -14.03 13.04
CA ALA A 249 16.00 -14.99 13.08
C ALA A 249 17.34 -14.37 12.69
N LEU A 250 17.34 -13.20 12.06
CA LEU A 250 18.50 -12.35 11.76
C LEU A 250 18.80 -11.34 12.87
N GLU A 251 18.01 -11.32 13.94
CA GLU A 251 18.14 -10.38 15.06
C GLU A 251 18.06 -8.90 14.62
N ILE A 252 17.28 -8.63 13.55
CA ILE A 252 17.03 -7.25 13.11
C ILE A 252 16.15 -6.54 14.14
N PRO A 253 16.55 -5.34 14.61
CA PRO A 253 15.74 -4.53 15.51
C PRO A 253 14.38 -4.17 14.91
N GLU A 254 13.31 -4.30 15.70
CA GLU A 254 11.92 -4.07 15.27
C GLU A 254 11.72 -2.65 14.74
N GLU A 255 12.42 -1.65 15.29
CA GLU A 255 12.35 -0.26 14.86
C GLU A 255 12.81 -0.02 13.40
N ARG A 256 13.56 -0.95 12.81
CA ARG A 256 14.00 -0.90 11.40
C ARG A 256 13.08 -1.66 10.45
N ILE A 257 12.03 -2.32 10.97
CA ILE A 257 11.12 -3.14 10.18
C ILE A 257 9.77 -2.44 10.10
N HIS A 258 9.48 -1.91 8.91
CA HIS A 258 8.23 -1.23 8.60
C HIS A 258 7.39 -2.13 7.71
N PHE A 259 6.10 -2.24 8.01
CA PHE A 259 5.21 -3.03 7.17
C PHE A 259 3.83 -2.43 7.07
N GLU A 260 3.14 -2.78 5.98
CA GLU A 260 1.72 -2.52 5.80
C GLU A 260 1.01 -3.80 5.34
N ALA A 261 -0.15 -4.04 5.94
CA ALA A 261 -1.00 -5.19 5.63
C ALA A 261 -2.29 -4.71 4.97
N PHE A 262 -2.73 -5.37 3.90
CA PHE A 262 -3.98 -5.04 3.20
C PHE A 262 -5.22 -5.70 3.86
N VAL A 263 -5.17 -5.77 5.19
CA VAL A 263 -6.20 -6.25 6.12
C VAL A 263 -6.20 -5.32 7.33
N PRO A 264 -7.21 -5.36 8.23
CA PRO A 264 -7.17 -4.55 9.45
C PRO A 264 -5.87 -4.80 10.22
N ARG A 265 -5.04 -3.77 10.38
CA ARG A 265 -3.67 -3.90 10.91
C ARG A 265 -3.63 -4.61 12.27
N LEU A 266 -4.57 -4.31 13.16
CA LEU A 266 -4.67 -4.93 14.49
C LEU A 266 -5.04 -6.43 14.47
N SER A 267 -5.49 -6.96 13.32
CA SER A 267 -5.70 -8.41 13.13
C SER A 267 -4.43 -9.15 12.72
N PHE A 268 -3.36 -8.42 12.39
CA PHE A 268 -2.06 -8.98 12.06
C PHE A 268 -1.19 -8.97 13.32
N SER A 269 -0.86 -10.15 13.82
CA SER A 269 0.06 -10.35 14.95
C SER A 269 1.33 -11.01 14.45
N VAL A 270 2.47 -10.39 14.73
CA VAL A 270 3.80 -10.92 14.46
C VAL A 270 4.37 -11.56 15.72
#